data_AF-A0A535WPE7-F1
#
_entry.id   AF-A0A535WPE7-F1
#
_cell.length_a   1.000
_cell.length_b   1.000
_cell.length_c   1.000
_cell.angle_alpha   90.00
_cell.angle_beta   90.00
_cell.angle_gamma   90.00
#
_symmetry.space_group_name_H-M   'P 1'
#
loop_
_entity.id
_entity.type
_entity.pdbx_description
1 polymer ?
#
loop_
_entity_poly.entity_id
_entity_poly.type
_entity_poly.pdbx_seq_one_letter_code
_entity_poly.pdbx_strand_id
1 'polypeptide(L)'
;MNSRARVEAALAQQHLDRPPAAAWGHTYREEWSPEALAGVTIARQRRYEWDWVKFQPRASCFAEAFGAEYAASGHSLRAPKLLRAPVQSLEDWKRLPAADASSPALADQVESIRLVARELGPDVPVVQTVFSPITVAGYLTGRDSRRAVRELRQHPEVVGPALDRIAAALVDFTRRSLAAGAAGIFYAISGYASA
;
A
#
# COMPACT_ATOMS: atom_id res chain seq x y z
N MET A 1 -4.57 -15.12 -25.32
CA MET A 1 -4.27 -13.70 -25.03
C MET A 1 -3.06 -13.62 -24.10
N ASN A 2 -2.23 -12.57 -24.14
CA ASN A 2 -1.19 -12.38 -23.11
C ASN A 2 -1.82 -11.87 -21.80
N SER A 3 -1.05 -11.86 -20.71
CA SER A 3 -1.53 -11.48 -19.38
C SER A 3 -2.16 -10.08 -19.34
N ARG A 4 -1.46 -9.07 -19.88
CA ARG A 4 -1.99 -7.70 -20.02
C ARG A 4 -3.31 -7.64 -20.79
N ALA A 5 -3.37 -8.19 -22.00
CA ALA A 5 -4.57 -8.13 -22.84
C ALA A 5 -5.76 -8.81 -22.16
N ARG A 6 -5.54 -9.89 -21.39
CA ARG A 6 -6.59 -10.55 -20.61
C ARG A 6 -7.12 -9.65 -19.50
N VAL A 7 -6.24 -8.95 -18.77
CA VAL A 7 -6.64 -8.03 -17.70
C VAL A 7 -7.39 -6.81 -18.27
N GLU A 8 -6.88 -6.22 -19.34
CA GLU A 8 -7.49 -5.05 -19.98
C GLU A 8 -8.87 -5.40 -20.59
N ALA A 9 -8.99 -6.55 -21.27
CA ALA A 9 -10.26 -7.04 -21.78
C ALA A 9 -11.27 -7.30 -20.65
N ALA A 10 -10.82 -7.84 -19.51
CA ALA A 10 -11.69 -8.11 -18.37
C ALA A 10 -12.23 -6.81 -17.75
N LEU A 11 -11.36 -5.80 -17.60
CA LEU A 11 -11.76 -4.46 -17.13
C LEU A 11 -12.73 -3.79 -18.10
N ALA A 12 -12.56 -4.01 -19.40
CA ALA A 12 -13.45 -3.52 -20.45
C ALA A 12 -14.73 -4.37 -20.65
N GLN A 13 -14.96 -5.40 -19.81
CA GLN A 13 -16.09 -6.32 -19.91
C GLN A 13 -16.23 -7.02 -21.28
N GLN A 14 -15.09 -7.31 -21.92
CA GLN A 14 -15.02 -7.98 -23.20
C GLN A 14 -14.95 -9.51 -23.04
N HIS A 15 -15.06 -10.23 -24.16
CA HIS A 15 -14.90 -11.69 -24.19
C HIS A 15 -13.46 -12.10 -23.82
N LEU A 16 -13.32 -13.11 -22.96
CA LEU A 16 -12.04 -13.59 -22.43
C LEU A 16 -11.78 -15.03 -22.87
N ASP A 17 -10.50 -15.39 -23.03
CA ASP A 17 -10.09 -16.78 -23.18
C ASP A 17 -10.23 -17.57 -21.87
N ARG A 18 -10.00 -16.90 -20.73
CA ARG A 18 -10.34 -17.33 -19.36
C ARG A 18 -10.35 -16.11 -18.41
N PRO A 19 -10.96 -16.19 -17.21
CA PRO A 19 -10.85 -15.13 -16.21
C PRO A 19 -9.38 -14.84 -15.82
N PRO A 20 -8.96 -13.57 -15.65
CA PRO A 20 -7.64 -13.24 -15.11
C PRO A 20 -7.58 -13.56 -13.61
N ALA A 21 -6.44 -14.06 -13.16
CA ALA A 21 -6.18 -14.45 -11.78
C ALA A 21 -4.89 -13.84 -11.24
N ALA A 22 -4.89 -13.53 -9.94
CA ALA A 22 -3.72 -13.15 -9.18
C ALA A 22 -3.86 -13.60 -7.72
N ALA A 23 -2.73 -13.79 -7.05
CA ALA A 23 -2.66 -14.02 -5.62
C ALA A 23 -1.60 -13.11 -4.99
N TRP A 24 -1.85 -12.66 -3.76
CA TRP A 24 -0.94 -11.80 -3.02
C TRP A 24 -0.90 -12.16 -1.54
N GLY A 25 0.14 -11.69 -0.88
CA GLY A 25 0.35 -11.87 0.55
C GLY A 25 1.66 -11.26 0.99
N HIS A 26 1.76 -10.95 2.27
CA HIS A 26 2.94 -10.34 2.85
C HIS A 26 4.19 -11.22 2.72
N THR A 27 5.34 -10.54 2.72
CA THR A 27 6.69 -11.10 2.78
C THR A 27 7.43 -10.37 3.88
N TYR A 28 7.01 -10.62 5.14
CA TYR A 28 7.37 -9.78 6.29
C TYR A 28 8.87 -9.64 6.54
N ARG A 29 9.69 -10.56 6.03
CA ARG A 29 11.16 -10.46 6.11
C ARG A 29 11.73 -9.59 5.00
N GLU A 30 11.22 -9.74 3.79
CA GLU A 30 11.74 -9.13 2.57
C GLU A 30 11.20 -7.71 2.34
N GLU A 31 10.06 -7.34 2.94
CA GLU A 31 9.39 -6.05 2.72
C GLU A 31 10.10 -4.82 3.35
N TRP A 32 11.32 -4.99 3.84
CA TRP A 32 12.16 -3.95 4.47
C TRP A 32 13.30 -3.41 3.59
N SER A 33 13.51 -3.99 2.40
CA SER A 33 14.44 -3.46 1.39
C SER A 33 13.77 -3.49 0.02
N PRO A 34 14.00 -2.48 -0.83
CA PRO A 34 13.46 -2.46 -2.16
C PRO A 34 13.83 -3.68 -3.00
N GLU A 35 15.10 -4.08 -2.94
CA GLU A 35 15.67 -5.20 -3.68
C GLU A 35 15.10 -6.54 -3.19
N ALA A 36 14.98 -6.72 -1.89
CA ALA A 36 14.45 -7.94 -1.31
C ALA A 36 12.96 -8.12 -1.65
N LEU A 37 12.16 -7.06 -1.48
CA LEU A 37 10.73 -7.07 -1.83
C LEU A 37 10.51 -7.29 -3.33
N ALA A 38 11.30 -6.62 -4.17
CA ALA A 38 11.24 -6.83 -5.60
C ALA A 38 11.61 -8.26 -5.99
N GLY A 39 12.73 -8.78 -5.46
CA GLY A 39 13.23 -10.12 -5.75
C GLY A 39 12.22 -11.22 -5.42
N VAL A 40 11.62 -11.19 -4.24
CA VAL A 40 10.59 -12.17 -3.86
C VAL A 40 9.31 -12.04 -4.70
N THR A 41 8.95 -10.81 -5.10
CA THR A 41 7.79 -10.55 -5.98
C THR A 41 8.01 -11.13 -7.37
N ILE A 42 9.17 -10.87 -7.97
CA ILE A 42 9.57 -11.40 -9.29
C ILE A 42 9.63 -12.93 -9.25
N ALA A 43 10.25 -13.51 -8.22
CA ALA A 43 10.36 -14.96 -8.07
C ALA A 43 8.98 -15.64 -7.99
N ARG A 44 8.04 -15.04 -7.25
CA ARG A 44 6.65 -15.52 -7.18
C ARG A 44 5.95 -15.41 -8.54
N GLN A 45 6.10 -14.28 -9.23
CA GLN A 45 5.49 -14.11 -10.54
C GLN A 45 6.01 -15.13 -11.56
N ARG A 46 7.33 -15.37 -11.61
CA ARG A 46 7.92 -16.38 -12.50
C ARG A 46 7.47 -17.80 -12.17
N ARG A 47 7.25 -18.09 -10.88
CA ARG A 47 6.84 -19.43 -10.44
C ARG A 47 5.38 -19.74 -10.73
N TYR A 48 4.50 -18.74 -10.61
CA TYR A 48 3.05 -18.96 -10.65
C TYR A 48 2.38 -18.38 -11.89
N GLU A 49 3.07 -17.52 -12.64
CA GLU A 49 2.62 -16.97 -13.93
C GLU A 49 1.22 -16.32 -13.85
N TRP A 50 0.97 -15.55 -12.78
CA TRP A 50 -0.29 -14.82 -12.62
C TRP A 50 -0.52 -13.82 -13.76
N ASP A 51 -1.79 -13.49 -14.02
CA ASP A 51 -2.14 -12.56 -15.09
C ASP A 51 -1.78 -11.10 -14.75
N TRP A 52 -1.61 -10.81 -13.47
CA TRP A 52 -1.15 -9.52 -12.98
C TRP A 52 -0.55 -9.66 -11.60
N VAL A 53 0.32 -8.71 -11.23
CA VAL A 53 0.93 -8.64 -9.92
C VAL A 53 0.22 -7.58 -9.09
N LYS A 54 -0.52 -8.00 -8.07
CA LYS A 54 -0.96 -7.12 -6.99
C LYS A 54 0.25 -6.86 -6.09
N PHE A 55 0.98 -5.77 -6.36
CA PHE A 55 2.19 -5.43 -5.60
C PHE A 55 1.83 -5.13 -4.15
N GLN A 56 2.36 -5.93 -3.23
CA GLN A 56 2.06 -5.87 -1.80
C GLN A 56 3.20 -5.12 -1.08
N PRO A 57 3.05 -3.80 -0.81
CA PRO A 57 4.02 -3.08 -0.01
C PRO A 57 3.95 -3.52 1.45
N ARG A 58 4.98 -3.17 2.20
CA ARG A 58 4.97 -3.23 3.67
C ARG A 58 3.86 -2.33 4.20
N ALA A 59 2.84 -2.91 4.83
CA ALA A 59 1.64 -2.15 5.23
C ALA A 59 1.94 -1.00 6.20
N SER A 60 2.98 -1.12 7.04
CA SER A 60 3.37 -0.06 7.97
C SER A 60 3.94 1.18 7.30
N CYS A 61 4.41 1.10 6.04
CA CYS A 61 5.06 2.23 5.38
C CYS A 61 4.15 3.47 5.30
N PHE A 62 2.84 3.25 5.15
CA PHE A 62 1.86 4.30 5.09
C PHE A 62 1.76 5.08 6.40
N ALA A 63 1.89 4.41 7.54
CA ALA A 63 1.84 5.06 8.85
C ALA A 63 3.20 5.63 9.27
N GLU A 64 4.29 4.98 8.87
CA GLU A 64 5.65 5.48 9.11
C GLU A 64 5.92 6.80 8.41
N ALA A 65 5.33 7.01 7.23
CA ALA A 65 5.35 8.30 6.55
C ALA A 65 4.84 9.45 7.44
N PHE A 66 3.92 9.16 8.38
CA PHE A 66 3.37 10.14 9.33
C PHE A 66 3.94 9.98 10.74
N GLY A 67 5.13 9.38 10.89
CA GLY A 67 5.86 9.33 12.14
C GLY A 67 5.48 8.18 13.08
N ALA A 68 4.76 7.15 12.59
CA ALA A 68 4.70 5.89 13.31
C ALA A 68 6.04 5.15 13.25
N GLU A 69 6.37 4.41 14.29
CA GLU A 69 7.61 3.65 14.37
C GLU A 69 7.31 2.17 14.45
N TYR A 70 7.91 1.39 13.56
CA TYR A 70 7.80 -0.06 13.54
C TYR A 70 9.17 -0.71 13.51
N ALA A 71 9.25 -1.92 14.07
CA ALA A 71 10.40 -2.81 13.93
C ALA A 71 10.02 -4.07 13.15
N ALA A 72 10.97 -4.62 12.41
CA ALA A 72 10.84 -5.94 11.83
C ALA A 72 10.51 -6.98 12.91
N SER A 73 9.62 -7.91 12.58
CA SER A 73 9.26 -8.99 13.51
C SER A 73 10.33 -10.08 13.61
N GLY A 74 11.23 -10.14 12.61
CA GLY A 74 12.20 -11.22 12.42
C GLY A 74 11.60 -12.52 11.85
N HIS A 75 10.28 -12.56 11.61
CA HIS A 75 9.56 -13.78 11.25
C HIS A 75 8.79 -13.61 9.95
N SER A 76 8.84 -14.64 9.09
CA SER A 76 8.17 -14.66 7.78
C SER A 76 6.63 -14.57 7.81
N LEU A 77 5.99 -14.81 8.96
CA LEU A 77 4.53 -14.91 9.09
C LEU A 77 3.96 -13.92 10.11
N ARG A 78 4.80 -13.08 10.73
CA ARG A 78 4.36 -12.10 11.73
C ARG A 78 4.58 -10.70 11.18
N ALA A 79 3.54 -9.89 11.24
CA ALA A 79 3.60 -8.49 10.85
C ALA A 79 4.63 -7.69 11.68
N PRO A 80 5.13 -6.56 11.15
CA PRO A 80 5.95 -5.61 11.89
C PRO A 80 5.38 -5.27 13.27
N LYS A 81 6.27 -5.09 14.24
CA LYS A 81 5.90 -4.69 15.61
C LYS A 81 5.79 -3.18 15.67
N LEU A 82 4.61 -2.67 16.01
CA LEU A 82 4.44 -1.25 16.33
C LEU A 82 5.22 -0.91 17.60
N LEU A 83 6.13 0.05 17.51
CA LEU A 83 6.89 0.60 18.64
C LEU A 83 6.21 1.86 19.19
N ARG A 84 5.83 2.78 18.30
CA ARG A 84 5.16 4.04 18.67
C ARG A 84 4.11 4.43 17.64
N ALA A 85 2.90 4.70 18.12
CA ALA A 85 1.85 5.32 17.33
C ALA A 85 1.91 6.85 17.51
N PRO A 86 1.83 7.66 16.44
CA PRO A 86 1.95 9.12 16.55
C PRO A 86 0.68 9.78 17.12
N VAL A 87 -0.49 9.14 17.02
CA VAL A 87 -1.75 9.67 17.55
C VAL A 87 -2.10 8.99 18.87
N GLN A 88 -1.85 9.67 19.99
CA GLN A 88 -2.18 9.19 21.33
C GLN A 88 -3.44 9.88 21.89
N SER A 89 -3.76 11.07 21.41
CA SER A 89 -4.90 11.92 21.81
C SER A 89 -5.54 12.58 20.57
N LEU A 90 -6.74 13.15 20.73
CA LEU A 90 -7.43 13.84 19.64
C LEU A 90 -6.61 15.03 19.08
N GLU A 91 -5.84 15.70 19.95
CA GLU A 91 -5.03 16.85 19.55
C GLU A 91 -3.85 16.48 18.66
N ASP A 92 -3.36 15.23 18.75
CA ASP A 92 -2.22 14.76 17.97
C ASP A 92 -2.53 14.68 16.46
N TRP A 93 -3.79 14.58 16.06
CA TRP A 93 -4.20 14.66 14.64
C TRP A 93 -3.74 15.97 13.99
N LYS A 94 -3.78 17.08 14.73
CA LYS A 94 -3.36 18.39 14.22
C LYS A 94 -1.84 18.47 14.01
N ARG A 95 -1.09 17.65 14.74
CA ARG A 95 0.38 17.62 14.80
C ARG A 95 1.00 16.57 13.89
N LEU A 96 0.20 15.83 13.11
CA LEU A 96 0.76 14.90 12.13
C LEU A 96 1.72 15.65 11.20
N PRO A 97 2.92 15.11 10.96
CA PRO A 97 3.89 15.74 10.09
C PRO A 97 3.34 15.82 8.66
N ALA A 98 3.82 16.79 7.89
CA ALA A 98 3.67 16.74 6.46
C ALA A 98 4.47 15.54 5.93
N ALA A 99 3.85 14.76 5.06
CA ALA A 99 4.47 13.61 4.42
C ALA A 99 4.14 13.62 2.92
N ASP A 100 5.04 13.07 2.14
CA ASP A 100 4.87 12.80 0.71
C ASP A 100 5.59 11.49 0.37
N ALA A 101 5.60 11.11 -0.91
CA ALA A 101 6.22 9.86 -1.32
C ALA A 101 7.77 9.89 -1.31
N SER A 102 8.40 11.02 -0.97
CA SER A 102 9.84 11.09 -0.68
C SER A 102 10.18 10.60 0.74
N SER A 103 9.17 10.46 1.61
CA SER A 103 9.35 9.83 2.92
C SER A 103 9.99 8.45 2.74
N PRO A 104 11.08 8.12 3.45
CA PRO A 104 11.87 6.92 3.16
C PRO A 104 11.03 5.63 3.07
N ALA A 105 10.10 5.46 4.00
CA ALA A 105 9.22 4.29 4.03
C ALA A 105 8.37 4.13 2.75
N LEU A 106 7.89 5.23 2.15
CA LEU A 106 7.12 5.22 0.89
C LEU A 106 8.05 5.13 -0.32
N ALA A 107 9.16 5.87 -0.31
CA ALA A 107 10.15 5.88 -1.38
C ALA A 107 10.69 4.47 -1.65
N ASP A 108 10.95 3.68 -0.60
CA ASP A 108 11.37 2.28 -0.71
C ASP A 108 10.35 1.43 -1.50
N GLN A 109 9.06 1.68 -1.29
CA GLN A 109 8.00 0.93 -1.99
C GLN A 109 7.88 1.36 -3.45
N VAL A 110 8.09 2.65 -3.75
CA VAL A 110 8.17 3.16 -5.13
C VAL A 110 9.37 2.54 -5.86
N GLU A 111 10.51 2.45 -5.20
CA GLU A 111 11.70 1.83 -5.78
C GLU A 111 11.49 0.34 -6.01
N SER A 112 10.85 -0.36 -5.06
CA SER A 112 10.50 -1.77 -5.22
C SER A 112 9.64 -2.02 -6.46
N ILE A 113 8.58 -1.22 -6.67
CA ILE A 113 7.71 -1.40 -7.84
C ILE A 113 8.45 -1.06 -9.14
N ARG A 114 9.37 -0.09 -9.12
CA ARG A 114 10.24 0.23 -10.27
C ARG A 114 11.08 -0.97 -10.70
N LEU A 115 11.70 -1.65 -9.73
CA LEU A 115 12.51 -2.85 -9.96
C LEU A 115 11.66 -3.99 -10.54
N VAL A 116 10.47 -4.22 -9.97
CA VAL A 116 9.55 -5.28 -10.42
C VAL A 116 9.02 -5.00 -11.83
N ALA A 117 8.51 -3.79 -12.08
CA ALA A 117 7.96 -3.41 -13.38
C ALA A 117 9.01 -3.48 -14.49
N ARG A 118 10.24 -3.04 -14.22
CA ARG A 118 11.36 -3.16 -15.17
C ARG A 118 11.67 -4.61 -15.50
N GLU A 119 11.71 -5.49 -14.50
CA GLU A 119 12.09 -6.90 -14.70
C GLU A 119 10.99 -7.72 -15.40
N LEU A 120 9.72 -7.50 -15.05
CA LEU A 120 8.60 -8.24 -15.62
C LEU A 120 8.16 -7.72 -16.99
N GLY A 121 8.57 -6.50 -17.34
CA GLY A 121 8.25 -5.88 -18.62
C GLY A 121 6.78 -5.48 -18.76
N PRO A 122 6.38 -4.98 -19.95
CA PRO A 122 5.05 -4.44 -20.14
C PRO A 122 3.95 -5.51 -20.13
N ASP A 123 4.24 -6.75 -20.50
CA ASP A 123 3.21 -7.79 -20.70
C ASP A 123 2.56 -8.31 -19.42
N VAL A 124 3.20 -8.09 -18.26
CA VAL A 124 2.66 -8.46 -16.94
C VAL A 124 2.37 -7.17 -16.16
N PRO A 125 1.10 -6.75 -16.04
CA PRO A 125 0.76 -5.53 -15.32
C PRO A 125 1.07 -5.68 -13.82
N VAL A 126 1.86 -4.74 -13.29
CA VAL A 126 2.18 -4.63 -11.86
C VAL A 126 1.38 -3.48 -11.27
N VAL A 127 0.52 -3.77 -10.30
CA VAL A 127 -0.46 -2.83 -9.74
C VAL A 127 -0.06 -2.46 -8.32
N GLN A 128 0.17 -1.17 -8.06
CA GLN A 128 0.54 -0.69 -6.73
C GLN A 128 -0.65 -0.78 -5.78
N THR A 129 -0.45 -1.32 -4.58
CA THR A 129 -1.46 -1.17 -3.51
C THR A 129 -1.34 0.19 -2.86
N VAL A 130 -2.46 0.88 -2.71
CA VAL A 130 -2.58 2.16 -2.00
C VAL A 130 -3.73 2.05 -1.00
N PHE A 131 -3.48 2.37 0.26
CA PHE A 131 -4.50 2.33 1.31
C PHE A 131 -5.43 3.54 1.20
N SER A 132 -6.67 3.40 1.69
CA SER A 132 -7.54 4.56 1.90
C SER A 132 -7.00 5.45 3.03
N PRO A 133 -7.29 6.77 3.01
CA PRO A 133 -6.86 7.66 4.09
C PRO A 133 -7.30 7.20 5.48
N ILE A 134 -8.53 6.67 5.59
CA ILE A 134 -9.05 6.15 6.86
C ILE A 134 -8.35 4.85 7.29
N THR A 135 -7.90 4.02 6.35
CA THR A 135 -7.07 2.85 6.66
C THR A 135 -5.74 3.28 7.27
N VAL A 136 -5.07 4.26 6.67
CA VAL A 136 -3.81 4.81 7.20
C VAL A 136 -4.03 5.42 8.58
N ALA A 137 -5.09 6.22 8.74
CA ALA A 137 -5.47 6.81 10.03
C ALA A 137 -5.64 5.75 11.12
N GLY A 138 -6.25 4.60 10.82
CA GLY A 138 -6.36 3.49 11.77
C GLY A 138 -5.01 2.90 12.21
N TYR A 139 -3.98 2.95 11.36
CA TYR A 139 -2.63 2.54 11.77
C TYR A 139 -1.95 3.60 12.66
N LEU A 140 -2.32 4.87 12.53
CA LEU A 140 -1.75 5.97 13.33
C LEU A 140 -2.24 5.98 14.79
N THR A 141 -3.40 5.38 15.08
CA THR A 141 -3.95 5.28 16.44
C THR A 141 -3.46 4.05 17.22
N GLY A 142 -2.61 3.23 16.62
CA GLY A 142 -1.98 2.08 17.26
C GLY A 142 -2.91 0.88 17.43
N ARG A 143 -3.04 0.35 18.67
CA ARG A 143 -3.75 -0.91 18.92
C ARG A 143 -5.27 -0.81 18.72
N ASP A 144 -5.86 0.35 19.01
CA ASP A 144 -7.29 0.60 18.76
C ASP A 144 -7.46 1.35 17.45
N SER A 145 -7.40 0.59 16.35
CA SER A 145 -7.47 1.15 15.01
C SER A 145 -8.85 1.73 14.67
N ARG A 146 -9.92 1.26 15.35
CA ARG A 146 -11.29 1.78 15.21
C ARG A 146 -11.45 3.16 15.84
N ARG A 147 -10.50 3.60 16.67
CA ARG A 147 -10.50 4.95 17.24
C ARG A 147 -10.53 6.04 16.18
N ALA A 148 -9.79 5.87 15.08
CA ALA A 148 -9.78 6.83 13.98
C ALA A 148 -11.19 7.09 13.42
N VAL A 149 -12.01 6.05 13.25
CA VAL A 149 -13.40 6.19 12.77
C VAL A 149 -14.29 6.87 13.81
N ARG A 150 -14.14 6.53 15.09
CA ARG A 150 -14.94 7.15 16.17
C ARG A 150 -14.63 8.64 16.31
N GLU A 151 -13.34 9.00 16.31
CA GLU A 151 -12.91 10.39 16.41
C GLU A 151 -13.29 11.19 15.17
N LEU A 152 -13.23 10.60 13.97
CA LEU A 152 -13.74 11.26 12.76
C LEU A 152 -15.24 11.57 12.85
N ARG A 153 -16.05 10.65 13.39
CA ARG A 153 -17.50 10.86 13.55
C ARG A 153 -17.83 11.93 14.59
N GLN A 154 -17.06 11.99 15.67
CA GLN A 154 -17.30 12.90 16.79
C GLN A 154 -16.67 14.28 16.60
N HIS A 155 -15.53 14.33 15.89
CA HIS A 155 -14.69 15.51 15.72
C HIS A 155 -14.18 15.64 14.26
N PRO A 156 -15.08 15.70 13.25
CA PRO A 156 -14.69 15.77 11.85
C PRO A 156 -13.84 17.01 11.52
N GLU A 157 -14.02 18.11 12.25
CA GLU A 157 -13.23 19.33 12.13
C GLU A 157 -11.76 19.16 12.54
N VAL A 158 -11.47 18.16 13.39
CA VAL A 158 -10.10 17.86 13.84
C VAL A 158 -9.47 16.76 12.97
N VAL A 159 -10.21 15.68 12.70
CA VAL A 159 -9.67 14.51 11.99
C VAL A 159 -9.73 14.69 10.46
N GLY A 160 -10.72 15.40 9.94
CA GLY A 160 -10.88 15.66 8.51
C GLY A 160 -9.64 16.28 7.85
N PRO A 161 -9.10 17.39 8.37
CA PRO A 161 -7.88 17.98 7.85
C PRO A 161 -6.66 17.05 7.88
N ALA A 162 -6.60 16.13 8.86
CA ALA A 162 -5.56 15.11 8.90
C ALA A 162 -5.74 14.06 7.80
N LEU A 163 -6.98 13.64 7.51
CA LEU A 163 -7.28 12.75 6.38
C LEU A 163 -6.95 13.41 5.04
N ASP A 164 -7.16 14.71 4.88
CA ASP A 164 -6.79 15.46 3.67
C ASP A 164 -5.27 15.43 3.44
N ARG A 165 -4.48 15.62 4.51
CA ARG A 165 -3.01 15.51 4.46
C ARG A 165 -2.58 14.10 4.08
N ILE A 166 -3.21 13.08 4.67
CA ILE A 166 -2.96 11.68 4.32
C ILE A 166 -3.29 11.42 2.85
N ALA A 167 -4.45 11.89 2.38
CA ALA A 167 -4.87 11.75 0.98
C ALA A 167 -3.86 12.40 0.02
N ALA A 168 -3.38 13.61 0.33
CA ALA A 168 -2.38 14.30 -0.49
C ALA A 168 -1.09 13.48 -0.65
N ALA A 169 -0.58 12.89 0.44
CA ALA A 169 0.60 12.03 0.38
C ALA A 169 0.36 10.75 -0.44
N LEU A 170 -0.82 10.13 -0.30
CA LEU A 170 -1.20 8.93 -1.05
C LEU A 170 -1.39 9.20 -2.55
N VAL A 171 -1.84 10.41 -2.91
CA VAL A 171 -1.91 10.86 -4.31
C VAL A 171 -0.51 11.05 -4.89
N ASP A 172 0.43 11.65 -4.15
CA ASP A 172 1.83 11.75 -4.58
C ASP A 172 2.45 10.35 -4.75
N PHE A 173 2.24 9.46 -3.77
CA PHE A 173 2.70 8.07 -3.82
C PHE A 173 2.16 7.33 -5.05
N THR A 174 0.87 7.48 -5.32
CA THR A 174 0.21 6.94 -6.51
C THR A 174 0.88 7.42 -7.79
N ARG A 175 1.08 8.75 -7.94
CA ARG A 175 1.71 9.33 -9.14
C ARG A 175 3.13 8.81 -9.33
N ARG A 176 3.92 8.73 -8.27
CA ARG A 176 5.29 8.21 -8.33
C ARG A 176 5.35 6.72 -8.64
N SER A 177 4.43 5.91 -8.10
CA SER A 177 4.34 4.50 -8.46
C SER A 177 3.99 4.29 -9.93
N LEU A 178 3.07 5.09 -10.50
CA LEU A 178 2.77 5.07 -11.93
C LEU A 178 3.99 5.47 -12.77
N ALA A 179 4.68 6.55 -12.39
CA ALA A 179 5.92 6.99 -13.05
C ALA A 179 7.05 5.94 -12.95
N ALA A 180 7.06 5.13 -11.89
CA ALA A 180 7.98 4.02 -11.70
C ALA A 180 7.64 2.78 -12.54
N GLY A 181 6.49 2.77 -13.24
CA GLY A 181 6.09 1.67 -14.12
C GLY A 181 4.92 0.82 -13.60
N ALA A 182 4.25 1.23 -12.53
CA ALA A 182 3.00 0.60 -12.13
C ALA A 182 1.96 0.74 -13.25
N ALA A 183 1.29 -0.35 -13.61
CA ALA A 183 0.24 -0.38 -14.62
C ALA A 183 -1.11 0.18 -14.11
N GLY A 184 -1.23 0.40 -12.79
CA GLY A 184 -2.44 0.88 -12.14
C GLY A 184 -2.36 0.80 -10.63
N ILE A 185 -3.48 1.09 -9.97
CA ILE A 185 -3.60 1.10 -8.50
C ILE A 185 -4.68 0.12 -8.03
N PHE A 186 -4.35 -0.62 -6.97
CA PHE A 186 -5.31 -1.36 -6.16
C PHE A 186 -5.62 -0.52 -4.90
N TYR A 187 -6.80 0.11 -4.88
CA TYR A 187 -7.22 0.95 -3.76
C TYR A 187 -7.84 0.10 -2.64
N ALA A 188 -7.08 -0.07 -1.56
CA ALA A 188 -7.46 -0.94 -0.45
C ALA A 188 -8.17 -0.13 0.66
N ILE A 189 -9.48 -0.36 0.78
CA ILE A 189 -10.34 0.37 1.73
C ILE A 189 -10.42 -0.27 3.12
N SER A 190 -9.97 -1.51 3.30
CA SER A 190 -10.09 -2.31 4.55
C SER A 190 -11.50 -2.28 5.18
N GLY A 191 -11.71 -2.99 6.30
CA GLY A 191 -13.04 -3.10 6.93
C GLY A 191 -13.62 -1.83 7.57
N TYR A 192 -13.01 -0.65 7.37
CA TYR A 192 -13.54 0.61 7.90
C TYR A 192 -14.71 1.16 7.09
N ALA A 193 -14.86 0.73 5.83
CA ALA A 193 -15.99 1.10 4.97
C ALA A 193 -17.29 0.32 5.29
N SER A 194 -17.23 -0.65 6.20
CA SER A 194 -18.35 -1.53 6.57
C SER A 194 -18.95 -1.21 7.95
N ALA A 195 -18.49 -0.13 8.59
CA ALA A 195 -18.85 0.23 9.97
C ALA A 195 -19.67 1.52 10.05
#